data_AF-A8UFE1-F1
#
_entry.id   AF-A8UFE1-F1
#
_cell.length_a   1.000
_cell.length_b   1.000
_cell.length_c   1.000
_cell.angle_alpha   90.00
_cell.angle_beta   90.00
_cell.angle_gamma   90.00
#
_symmetry.space_group_name_H-M   'P 1'
#
loop_
_entity.id
_entity.type
_entity.pdbx_description
1 polymer ?
#
loop_
_entity_poly.entity_id
_entity_poly.type
_entity_poly.pdbx_seq_one_letter_code
_entity_poly.pdbx_strand_id
1 'polypeptide(L)'
;MAQMKPSSLAVFNSNDIYPISADSTMPFQQHRDIFYLSGVDQEESILVLFPDCPKEKHREILFLKETNEHIAIWEGEKLTKEAALKTSGIKTVYWLQDMEKVMFELMTQCDTVYINTNEHYRASVETETREDRFTKWLTNKYPAHSVAKSNPILQRLRSVKDQIELDLIQRACDITEKGFRRVLNFVKPDVWEYNIEAEFMHEFLNNRSKGFAYTPIVGSGNNANVLHYIENNQQCKAGDLILLMLVQNMRITRVT
;
A
#
# COMPACT_ATOMS: atom_id res chain seq x y z
N MET A 1 -7.84 7.39 -16.69
CA MET A 1 -7.58 7.00 -18.09
C MET A 1 -7.42 8.19 -19.04
N ALA A 2 -8.22 9.27 -18.93
CA ALA A 2 -8.15 10.43 -19.83
C ALA A 2 -6.80 11.20 -19.90
N GLN A 3 -5.85 10.96 -19.00
CA GLN A 3 -4.52 11.60 -19.00
C GLN A 3 -3.42 10.74 -19.65
N MET A 4 -3.75 9.50 -20.07
CA MET A 4 -2.81 8.62 -20.77
C MET A 4 -2.77 8.99 -22.26
N LYS A 5 -1.61 8.78 -22.91
CA LYS A 5 -1.48 8.88 -24.36
C LYS A 5 -2.41 7.86 -25.05
N PRO A 6 -2.87 8.12 -26.29
CA PRO A 6 -3.58 7.13 -27.07
C PRO A 6 -2.76 5.85 -27.25
N SER A 7 -3.43 4.71 -27.42
CA SER A 7 -2.79 3.41 -27.68
C SER A 7 -1.73 3.04 -26.63
N SER A 8 -1.97 3.38 -25.37
CA SER A 8 -1.04 3.12 -24.28
C SER A 8 -1.63 2.23 -23.19
N LEU A 9 -0.76 1.45 -22.56
CA LEU A 9 -1.11 0.63 -21.39
C LEU A 9 -0.31 1.07 -20.16
N ALA A 10 -0.89 0.95 -18.98
CA ALA A 10 -0.23 1.17 -17.70
C ALA A 10 -0.24 -0.11 -16.88
N VAL A 11 0.87 -0.40 -16.18
CA VAL A 11 0.99 -1.56 -15.31
C VAL A 11 1.28 -1.12 -13.88
N PHE A 12 0.61 -1.75 -12.92
CA PHE A 12 0.80 -1.54 -11.49
C PHE A 12 0.91 -2.89 -10.80
N ASN A 13 1.93 -3.06 -9.97
CA ASN A 13 2.21 -4.28 -9.25
C ASN A 13 1.83 -4.16 -7.77
N SER A 14 1.43 -5.27 -7.16
CA SER A 14 1.42 -5.38 -5.70
C SER A 14 2.83 -5.26 -5.13
N ASN A 15 2.95 -5.02 -3.82
CA ASN A 15 4.24 -5.17 -3.15
C ASN A 15 4.64 -6.66 -3.02
N ASP A 16 5.91 -6.88 -2.71
CA ASP A 16 6.40 -8.17 -2.23
C ASP A 16 6.04 -8.39 -0.75
N ILE A 17 6.11 -9.65 -0.31
CA ILE A 17 6.19 -9.99 1.11
C ILE A 17 7.68 -9.96 1.49
N TYR A 18 8.06 -9.08 2.41
CA TYR A 18 9.46 -8.89 2.78
C TYR A 18 9.90 -9.87 3.87
N PRO A 19 11.07 -10.50 3.76
CA PRO A 19 11.61 -11.37 4.82
C PRO A 19 12.12 -10.54 6.01
N ILE A 20 12.01 -11.09 7.21
CA ILE A 20 12.66 -10.56 8.44
C ILE A 20 13.92 -11.37 8.72
N SER A 21 13.77 -12.69 8.89
CA SER A 21 14.87 -13.63 9.14
C SER A 21 14.38 -15.05 8.88
N ALA A 22 15.21 -15.88 8.25
CA ALA A 22 14.87 -17.24 7.81
C ALA A 22 13.55 -17.28 7.02
N ASP A 23 12.53 -17.99 7.51
CA ASP A 23 11.20 -18.15 6.92
C ASP A 23 10.17 -17.14 7.44
N SER A 24 10.54 -16.28 8.39
CA SER A 24 9.65 -15.25 8.94
C SER A 24 9.57 -14.02 8.04
N THR A 25 8.38 -13.45 7.90
CA THR A 25 8.10 -12.32 7.01
C THR A 25 7.48 -11.13 7.75
N MET A 26 7.65 -9.95 7.19
CA MET A 26 6.93 -8.75 7.59
C MET A 26 5.46 -8.86 7.16
N PRO A 27 4.52 -8.31 7.94
CA PRO A 27 3.12 -8.24 7.53
C PRO A 27 2.97 -7.54 6.17
N PHE A 28 2.19 -8.14 5.26
CA PHE A 28 2.01 -7.61 3.91
C PHE A 28 1.45 -6.18 3.92
N GLN A 29 2.10 -5.29 3.18
CA GLN A 29 1.65 -3.92 2.98
C GLN A 29 1.51 -3.65 1.47
N GLN A 30 0.27 -3.51 0.99
CA GLN A 30 -0.01 -3.30 -0.42
C GLN A 30 0.57 -1.98 -0.95
N HIS A 31 0.99 -2.02 -2.23
CA HIS A 31 1.40 -0.84 -2.97
C HIS A 31 0.23 0.15 -3.11
N ARG A 32 0.46 1.43 -2.81
CA ARG A 32 -0.65 2.39 -2.66
C ARG A 32 -1.37 2.69 -3.98
N ASP A 33 -0.68 2.62 -5.10
CA ASP A 33 -1.27 2.93 -6.41
C ASP A 33 -2.20 1.83 -6.93
N ILE A 34 -1.78 0.56 -6.88
CA ILE A 34 -2.67 -0.54 -7.26
C ILE A 34 -3.87 -0.63 -6.30
N PHE A 35 -3.67 -0.38 -5.00
CA PHE A 35 -4.76 -0.33 -4.03
C PHE A 35 -5.73 0.82 -4.32
N TYR A 36 -5.23 2.02 -4.63
CA TYR A 36 -6.06 3.17 -5.00
C TYR A 36 -6.89 2.89 -6.27
N LEU A 37 -6.30 2.23 -7.27
CA LEU A 37 -6.95 1.98 -8.56
C LEU A 37 -7.91 0.78 -8.55
N SER A 38 -7.71 -0.21 -7.68
CA SER A 38 -8.44 -1.48 -7.74
C SER A 38 -9.05 -1.97 -6.43
N GLY A 39 -8.64 -1.41 -5.29
CA GLY A 39 -9.03 -1.91 -3.96
C GLY A 39 -8.48 -3.29 -3.57
N VAL A 40 -7.70 -3.95 -4.44
CA VAL A 40 -7.16 -5.29 -4.19
C VAL A 40 -6.01 -5.21 -3.16
N ASP A 41 -6.20 -5.82 -1.98
CA ASP A 41 -5.20 -5.92 -0.89
C ASP A 41 -4.65 -7.36 -0.83
N GLN A 42 -4.14 -7.87 -1.95
CA GLN A 42 -3.51 -9.19 -2.08
C GLN A 42 -2.11 -9.06 -2.69
N GLU A 43 -1.17 -9.86 -2.21
CA GLU A 43 0.13 -10.04 -2.84
C GLU A 43 0.01 -10.70 -4.22
N GLU A 44 1.12 -10.71 -4.95
CA GLU A 44 1.22 -11.36 -6.27
C GLU A 44 0.09 -10.97 -7.24
N SER A 45 -0.29 -9.69 -7.19
CA SER A 45 -1.36 -9.10 -8.00
C SER A 45 -0.80 -8.06 -8.96
N ILE A 46 -1.35 -7.99 -10.17
CA ILE A 46 -0.94 -7.02 -11.19
C ILE A 46 -2.18 -6.42 -11.85
N LEU A 47 -2.27 -5.10 -11.88
CA LEU A 47 -3.30 -4.35 -12.60
C LEU A 47 -2.74 -3.84 -13.92
N VAL A 48 -3.46 -4.08 -15.00
CA VAL A 48 -3.18 -3.51 -16.32
C VAL A 48 -4.36 -2.68 -16.79
N LEU A 49 -4.10 -1.43 -17.15
CA LEU A 49 -5.10 -0.50 -17.70
C LEU A 49 -4.69 -0.15 -19.13
N PHE A 50 -5.53 -0.49 -20.11
CA PHE A 50 -5.33 -0.19 -21.53
C PHE A 50 -6.61 0.40 -22.15
N PRO A 51 -6.90 1.69 -21.90
CA PRO A 51 -8.19 2.30 -22.24
C PRO A 51 -8.62 2.11 -23.71
N ASP A 52 -7.67 2.21 -24.62
CA ASP A 52 -7.89 2.15 -26.08
C ASP A 52 -7.68 0.75 -26.66
N CYS A 53 -7.59 -0.30 -25.83
CA CYS A 53 -7.45 -1.66 -26.33
C CYS A 53 -8.62 -1.98 -27.29
N PRO A 54 -8.32 -2.47 -28.53
CA PRO A 54 -9.34 -2.86 -29.49
C PRO A 54 -10.32 -3.89 -28.94
N LYS A 55 -9.82 -4.77 -28.06
CA LYS A 55 -10.61 -5.77 -27.37
C LYS A 55 -11.11 -5.19 -26.05
N GLU A 56 -12.40 -4.88 -25.97
CA GLU A 56 -12.99 -4.21 -24.80
C GLU A 56 -12.68 -4.92 -23.48
N LYS A 57 -12.71 -6.26 -23.47
CA LYS A 57 -12.39 -7.06 -22.27
C LYS A 57 -10.96 -6.89 -21.78
N HIS A 58 -10.05 -6.34 -22.58
CA HIS A 58 -8.65 -6.13 -22.24
C HIS A 58 -8.32 -4.69 -21.85
N ARG A 59 -9.34 -3.83 -21.75
CA ARG A 59 -9.14 -2.44 -21.31
C ARG A 59 -8.79 -2.32 -19.83
N GLU A 60 -9.26 -3.26 -19.03
CA GLU A 60 -8.94 -3.37 -17.61
C GLU A 60 -8.74 -4.85 -17.29
N ILE A 61 -7.57 -5.21 -16.79
CA ILE A 61 -7.22 -6.60 -16.50
C ILE A 61 -6.57 -6.66 -15.12
N LEU A 62 -7.01 -7.62 -14.32
CA LEU A 62 -6.37 -7.98 -13.06
C LEU A 62 -5.74 -9.38 -13.19
N PHE A 63 -4.48 -9.51 -12.85
CA PHE A 63 -3.80 -10.80 -12.69
C PHE A 63 -3.67 -11.09 -11.20
N LEU A 64 -4.06 -12.31 -10.80
CA LEU A 64 -4.03 -12.75 -9.40
C LEU A 64 -3.34 -14.12 -9.28
N LYS A 65 -2.70 -14.37 -8.14
CA LYS A 65 -2.29 -15.72 -7.76
C LYS A 65 -3.51 -16.62 -7.60
N GLU A 66 -3.52 -17.72 -8.35
CA GLU A 66 -4.54 -18.76 -8.24
C GLU A 66 -4.37 -19.50 -6.91
N THR A 67 -5.48 -19.75 -6.21
CA THR A 67 -5.46 -20.58 -5.00
C THR A 67 -5.50 -22.05 -5.40
N ASN A 68 -4.73 -22.88 -4.69
CA ASN A 68 -4.90 -24.33 -4.69
C ASN A 68 -5.12 -24.82 -3.24
N GLU A 69 -5.51 -26.08 -3.05
CA GLU A 69 -5.80 -26.64 -1.71
C GLU A 69 -4.64 -26.44 -0.73
N HIS A 70 -3.40 -26.60 -1.19
CA HIS A 70 -2.21 -26.38 -0.37
C HIS A 70 -2.11 -24.91 0.08
N ILE A 71 -2.21 -23.95 -0.85
CA ILE A 71 -2.17 -22.51 -0.53
C ILE A 71 -3.31 -22.15 0.43
N ALA A 72 -4.53 -22.66 0.21
CA ALA A 72 -5.66 -22.37 1.08
C ALA A 72 -5.44 -22.83 2.52
N ILE A 73 -4.83 -24.01 2.71
CA ILE A 73 -4.52 -24.57 4.03
C ILE A 73 -3.40 -23.78 4.72
N TRP A 74 -2.35 -23.38 3.99
CA TRP A 74 -1.14 -22.81 4.57
C TRP A 74 -1.12 -21.28 4.64
N GLU A 75 -1.63 -20.61 3.62
CA GLU A 75 -1.56 -19.15 3.46
C GLU A 75 -2.95 -18.48 3.54
N GLY A 76 -4.03 -19.28 3.58
CA GLY A 76 -5.41 -18.81 3.47
C GLY A 76 -5.88 -18.64 2.03
N GLU A 77 -7.20 -18.44 1.88
CA GLU A 77 -7.83 -18.24 0.57
C GLU A 77 -7.39 -16.92 -0.08
N LYS A 78 -6.97 -16.98 -1.34
CA LYS A 78 -6.78 -15.79 -2.18
C LYS A 78 -8.10 -15.43 -2.87
N LEU A 79 -8.18 -14.22 -3.43
CA LEU A 79 -9.36 -13.75 -4.15
C LEU A 79 -9.71 -14.68 -5.31
N THR A 80 -10.94 -15.16 -5.34
CA THR A 80 -11.52 -15.76 -6.54
C THR A 80 -11.80 -14.67 -7.58
N LYS A 81 -12.08 -15.05 -8.83
CA LYS A 81 -12.44 -14.09 -9.88
C LYS A 81 -13.70 -13.31 -9.54
N GLU A 82 -14.67 -13.95 -8.89
CA GLU A 82 -15.92 -13.32 -8.43
C GLU A 82 -15.66 -12.32 -7.30
N ALA A 83 -14.84 -12.69 -6.31
CA ALA A 83 -14.46 -11.80 -5.21
C ALA A 83 -13.63 -10.60 -5.70
N ALA A 84 -12.74 -10.83 -6.66
CA ALA A 84 -11.96 -9.79 -7.32
C ALA A 84 -12.87 -8.82 -8.09
N LEU A 85 -13.87 -9.32 -8.82
CA LEU A 85 -14.87 -8.49 -9.48
C LEU A 85 -15.67 -7.66 -8.48
N LYS A 86 -16.14 -8.25 -7.37
CA LYS A 86 -16.87 -7.51 -6.32
C LYS A 86 -16.02 -6.39 -5.69
N THR A 87 -14.73 -6.65 -5.52
CA THR A 87 -13.79 -5.72 -4.87
C THR A 87 -13.38 -4.58 -5.79
N SER A 88 -13.01 -4.90 -7.03
CA SER A 88 -12.37 -3.95 -7.96
C SER A 88 -13.30 -3.38 -9.02
N GLY A 89 -14.41 -4.06 -9.30
CA GLY A 89 -15.26 -3.77 -10.47
C GLY A 89 -14.70 -4.29 -11.81
N ILE A 90 -13.48 -4.84 -11.82
CA ILE A 90 -12.81 -5.32 -13.03
C ILE A 90 -13.36 -6.68 -13.44
N LYS A 91 -13.92 -6.76 -14.65
CA LYS A 91 -14.56 -7.97 -15.20
C LYS A 91 -13.56 -9.02 -15.68
N THR A 92 -12.39 -8.60 -16.14
CA THR A 92 -11.41 -9.51 -16.72
C THR A 92 -10.33 -9.82 -15.71
N VAL A 93 -10.41 -11.03 -15.16
CA VAL A 93 -9.44 -11.55 -14.20
C VAL A 93 -8.75 -12.78 -14.79
N TYR A 94 -7.42 -12.71 -14.90
CA TYR A 94 -6.57 -13.82 -15.31
C TYR A 94 -5.72 -14.32 -14.14
N TRP A 95 -5.22 -15.54 -14.24
CA TRP A 95 -4.27 -16.06 -13.28
C TRP A 95 -2.87 -15.56 -13.61
N LEU A 96 -2.05 -15.37 -12.57
CA LEU A 96 -0.70 -14.81 -12.71
C LEU A 96 0.19 -15.63 -13.65
N GLN A 97 0.00 -16.96 -13.70
CA GLN A 97 0.73 -17.85 -14.62
C GLN A 97 0.48 -17.53 -16.10
N ASP A 98 -0.67 -16.93 -16.45
CA ASP A 98 -1.01 -16.54 -17.81
C ASP A 98 -0.54 -15.12 -18.17
N MET A 99 0.10 -14.40 -17.22
CA MET A 99 0.43 -12.99 -17.37
C MET A 99 1.29 -12.71 -18.60
N GLU A 100 2.37 -13.45 -18.79
CA GLU A 100 3.28 -13.21 -19.92
C GLU A 100 2.61 -13.44 -21.28
N LYS A 101 1.74 -14.46 -21.36
CA LYS A 101 0.99 -14.77 -22.58
C LYS A 101 0.01 -13.66 -22.94
N VAL A 102 -0.75 -13.18 -21.96
CA VAL A 102 -1.71 -12.08 -22.17
C VAL A 102 -0.95 -10.79 -22.47
N MET A 103 0.15 -10.52 -21.76
CA MET A 103 0.98 -9.34 -21.99
C MET A 103 1.55 -9.31 -23.41
N PHE A 104 1.99 -10.45 -23.94
CA PHE A 104 2.41 -10.54 -25.33
C PHE A 104 1.31 -10.08 -26.30
N GLU A 105 0.06 -10.49 -26.12
CA GLU A 105 -1.07 -10.02 -26.94
C GLU A 105 -1.25 -8.49 -26.83
N LEU A 106 -1.25 -7.95 -25.61
CA LEU A 106 -1.45 -6.51 -25.37
C LEU A 106 -0.31 -5.66 -25.96
N MET A 107 0.93 -6.13 -25.86
CA MET A 107 2.09 -5.42 -26.40
C MET A 107 2.07 -5.32 -27.93
N THR A 108 1.38 -6.22 -28.64
CA THR A 108 1.17 -6.05 -30.10
C THR A 108 0.19 -4.95 -30.47
N GLN A 109 -0.58 -4.46 -29.50
CA GLN A 109 -1.68 -3.51 -29.71
C GLN A 109 -1.39 -2.12 -29.12
N CYS A 110 -0.36 -1.99 -28.27
CA CYS A 110 0.03 -0.71 -27.67
C CYS A 110 1.32 -0.15 -28.29
N ASP A 111 1.44 1.17 -28.29
CA ASP A 111 2.64 1.90 -28.73
C ASP A 111 3.49 2.37 -27.55
N THR A 112 2.84 2.73 -26.44
CA THR A 112 3.49 3.29 -25.24
C THR A 112 3.10 2.52 -23.98
N VAL A 113 4.09 2.26 -23.12
CA VAL A 113 3.87 1.66 -21.80
C VAL A 113 4.16 2.67 -20.70
N TYR A 114 3.19 2.83 -19.80
CA TYR A 114 3.31 3.61 -18.58
C TYR A 114 3.85 2.72 -17.45
N ILE A 115 5.05 3.05 -16.98
CA ILE A 115 5.69 2.38 -15.84
C ILE A 115 5.50 3.21 -14.57
N ASN A 116 5.36 2.52 -13.44
CA ASN A 116 5.29 3.15 -12.14
C ASN A 116 6.67 3.16 -11.47
N THR A 117 7.15 4.34 -11.12
CA THR A 117 8.46 4.51 -10.46
C THR A 117 8.35 5.54 -9.34
N ASN A 118 9.13 5.37 -8.28
CA ASN A 118 9.21 6.35 -7.21
C ASN A 118 10.08 7.54 -7.64
N GLU A 119 9.45 8.66 -7.95
CA GLU A 119 10.14 9.88 -8.42
C GLU A 119 10.30 10.96 -7.34
N HIS A 120 10.15 10.60 -6.06
CA HIS A 120 10.29 11.57 -4.98
C HIS A 120 11.75 12.02 -4.84
N TYR A 121 12.03 13.33 -4.83
CA TYR A 121 13.40 13.88 -4.81
C TYR A 121 14.24 13.50 -3.58
N ARG A 122 13.60 13.09 -2.47
CA ARG A 122 14.27 12.55 -1.27
C ARG A 122 14.26 11.03 -1.19
N ALA A 123 13.79 10.33 -2.21
CA ALA A 123 13.79 8.88 -2.21
C ALA A 123 15.23 8.36 -2.25
N SER A 124 15.59 7.53 -1.27
CA SER A 124 16.78 6.69 -1.32
C SER A 124 16.30 5.25 -1.40
N VAL A 125 16.38 4.65 -2.59
CA VAL A 125 15.88 3.29 -2.85
C VAL A 125 17.08 2.36 -2.96
N GLU A 126 17.38 1.66 -1.87
CA GLU A 126 18.43 0.63 -1.85
C GLU A 126 17.91 -0.75 -2.26
N THR A 127 16.63 -1.02 -1.93
CA THR A 127 15.98 -2.31 -2.22
C THR A 127 15.25 -2.26 -3.55
N GLU A 128 15.54 -3.23 -4.42
CA GLU A 128 14.80 -3.42 -5.67
C GLU A 128 13.40 -3.98 -5.40
N THR A 129 12.37 -3.19 -5.71
CA THR A 129 10.96 -3.57 -5.49
C THR A 129 10.42 -4.44 -6.63
N ARG A 130 9.23 -5.03 -6.44
CA ARG A 130 8.53 -5.75 -7.51
C ARG A 130 8.25 -4.86 -8.73
N GLU A 131 7.90 -3.59 -8.53
CA GLU A 131 7.73 -2.62 -9.62
C GLU A 131 9.04 -2.40 -10.39
N ASP A 132 10.18 -2.31 -9.69
CA ASP A 132 11.49 -2.14 -10.34
C ASP A 132 11.85 -3.38 -11.17
N ARG A 133 11.66 -4.58 -10.62
CA ARG A 133 11.90 -5.85 -11.34
C ARG A 133 11.00 -6.00 -12.55
N PHE A 134 9.71 -5.68 -12.41
CA PHE A 134 8.75 -5.74 -13.50
C PHE A 134 9.08 -4.72 -14.59
N THR A 135 9.41 -3.48 -14.21
CA THR A 135 9.82 -2.42 -15.13
C THR A 135 11.04 -2.85 -15.94
N LYS A 136 12.09 -3.36 -15.29
CA LYS A 136 13.29 -3.88 -15.97
C LYS A 136 12.96 -5.02 -16.94
N TRP A 137 12.15 -5.99 -16.51
CA TRP A 137 11.71 -7.09 -17.36
C TRP A 137 10.97 -6.58 -18.60
N LEU A 138 10.00 -5.67 -18.40
CA LEU A 138 9.14 -5.15 -19.45
C LEU A 138 9.94 -4.36 -20.50
N THR A 139 10.83 -3.45 -20.06
CA THR A 139 11.65 -2.65 -20.97
C THR A 139 12.70 -3.48 -21.71
N ASN A 140 13.23 -4.53 -21.08
CA ASN A 140 14.17 -5.44 -21.74
C ASN A 140 13.48 -6.36 -22.76
N LYS A 141 12.26 -6.82 -22.46
CA LYS A 141 11.50 -7.73 -23.32
C LYS A 141 10.86 -7.02 -24.51
N TYR A 142 10.47 -5.76 -24.34
CA TYR A 142 9.81 -4.94 -25.36
C TYR A 142 10.54 -3.61 -25.60
N PRO A 143 11.81 -3.64 -26.07
CA PRO A 143 12.66 -2.45 -26.15
C PRO A 143 12.26 -1.46 -27.25
N ALA A 144 11.41 -1.88 -28.19
CA ALA A 144 10.94 -1.04 -29.29
C ALA A 144 9.75 -0.14 -28.90
N HIS A 145 9.11 -0.39 -27.75
CA HIS A 145 7.97 0.39 -27.27
C HIS A 145 8.42 1.67 -26.58
N SER A 146 7.61 2.72 -26.71
CA SER A 146 7.84 3.96 -25.97
C SER A 146 7.52 3.77 -24.49
N VAL A 147 8.23 4.49 -23.61
CA VAL A 147 7.98 4.46 -22.16
C VAL A 147 7.48 5.82 -21.68
N ALA A 148 6.48 5.80 -20.82
CA ALA A 148 5.93 6.97 -20.14
C ALA A 148 5.80 6.70 -18.63
N LYS A 149 5.54 7.75 -17.85
CA LYS A 149 5.53 7.72 -16.39
C LYS A 149 4.11 7.83 -15.86
N SER A 150 3.65 6.85 -15.08
CA SER A 150 2.32 6.89 -14.45
C SER A 150 2.29 7.72 -13.17
N ASN A 151 3.40 7.78 -12.43
CA ASN A 151 3.46 8.43 -11.12
C ASN A 151 2.99 9.91 -11.14
N PRO A 152 3.40 10.80 -12.07
CA PRO A 152 2.89 12.18 -12.09
C PRO A 152 1.37 12.31 -12.25
N ILE A 153 0.74 11.38 -12.98
CA ILE A 153 -0.72 11.33 -13.13
C ILE A 153 -1.35 10.91 -11.80
N LEU A 154 -0.83 9.84 -11.19
CA LEU A 154 -1.32 9.31 -9.92
C LEU A 154 -1.17 10.30 -8.76
N GLN A 155 -0.05 11.03 -8.68
CA GLN A 155 0.15 12.04 -7.65
C GLN A 155 -0.91 13.14 -7.74
N ARG A 156 -1.28 13.57 -8.96
CA ARG A 156 -2.36 14.56 -9.14
C ARG A 156 -3.71 14.00 -8.72
N LEU A 157 -4.04 12.79 -9.17
CA LEU A 157 -5.31 12.14 -8.82
C LEU A 157 -5.42 11.94 -7.30
N ARG A 158 -4.40 11.39 -6.67
CA ARG A 158 -4.36 11.12 -5.22
C ARG A 158 -4.18 12.39 -4.37
N SER A 159 -3.90 13.55 -4.95
CA SER A 159 -3.76 14.81 -4.21
C SER A 159 -5.11 15.39 -3.77
N VAL A 160 -6.13 15.24 -4.61
CA VAL A 160 -7.51 15.65 -4.32
C VAL A 160 -8.25 14.42 -3.81
N LYS A 161 -8.92 14.54 -2.66
CA LYS A 161 -9.58 13.41 -2.00
C LYS A 161 -11.05 13.43 -2.32
N ASP A 162 -11.61 12.27 -2.62
CA ASP A 162 -13.06 12.10 -2.68
C ASP A 162 -13.66 12.17 -1.28
N GLN A 163 -14.96 12.47 -1.18
CA GLN A 163 -15.65 12.57 0.11
C GLN A 163 -15.48 11.29 0.94
N ILE A 164 -15.56 10.11 0.30
CA ILE A 164 -15.34 8.83 0.98
C ILE A 164 -13.92 8.71 1.58
N GLU A 165 -12.90 9.23 0.90
CA GLU A 165 -11.53 9.24 1.43
C GLU A 165 -11.40 10.23 2.60
N LEU A 166 -12.06 11.39 2.52
CA LEU A 166 -12.12 12.36 3.61
C LEU A 166 -12.80 11.78 4.85
N ASP A 167 -13.91 11.05 4.67
CA ASP A 167 -14.63 10.41 5.78
C ASP A 167 -13.74 9.33 6.46
N LEU A 168 -12.96 8.59 5.68
CA LEU A 168 -11.99 7.62 6.19
C LEU A 168 -10.84 8.31 6.96
N ILE A 169 -10.33 9.43 6.43
CA ILE A 169 -9.30 10.23 7.12
C ILE A 169 -9.86 10.81 8.42
N GLN A 170 -11.09 11.33 8.42
CA GLN A 170 -11.71 11.86 9.64
C GLN A 170 -11.85 10.76 10.69
N ARG A 171 -12.32 9.58 10.30
CA ARG A 171 -12.39 8.44 11.22
C ARG A 171 -11.02 8.05 11.77
N ALA A 172 -9.95 8.15 10.96
CA ALA A 172 -8.59 7.93 11.42
C ALA A 172 -8.17 8.95 12.48
N CYS A 173 -8.51 10.22 12.27
CA CYS A 173 -8.30 11.28 13.25
C CYS A 173 -9.07 11.02 14.55
N ASP A 174 -10.35 10.63 14.46
CA ASP A 174 -11.19 10.35 15.63
C ASP A 174 -10.63 9.20 16.48
N ILE A 175 -10.14 8.12 15.85
CA ILE A 175 -9.50 7.00 16.55
C ILE A 175 -8.17 7.44 17.17
N THR A 176 -7.40 8.27 16.47
CA THR A 176 -6.14 8.83 17.00
C THR A 176 -6.41 9.70 18.23
N GLU A 177 -7.45 10.53 18.20
CA GLU A 177 -7.88 11.38 19.31
C GLU A 177 -8.24 10.56 20.56
N LYS A 178 -8.96 9.43 20.40
CA LYS A 178 -9.23 8.51 21.52
C LYS A 178 -7.96 8.00 22.17
N GLY A 179 -6.94 7.68 21.36
CA GLY A 179 -5.63 7.27 21.86
C GLY A 179 -4.98 8.37 22.72
N PHE A 180 -5.03 9.62 22.26
CA PHE A 180 -4.54 10.75 23.05
C PHE A 180 -5.32 10.91 24.36
N ARG A 181 -6.66 10.85 24.32
CA ARG A 181 -7.50 10.92 25.54
C ARG A 181 -7.16 9.85 26.55
N ARG A 182 -6.88 8.63 26.10
CA ARG A 182 -6.49 7.50 26.93
C ARG A 182 -5.16 7.75 27.62
N VAL A 183 -4.17 8.24 26.88
CA VAL A 183 -2.80 8.47 27.38
C VAL A 183 -2.74 9.58 28.44
N LEU A 184 -3.58 10.61 28.35
CA LEU A 184 -3.61 11.70 29.34
C LEU A 184 -3.83 11.21 30.79
N ASN A 185 -4.59 10.13 30.99
CA ASN A 185 -4.82 9.56 32.31
C ASN A 185 -3.77 8.51 32.72
N PHE A 186 -3.01 8.01 31.74
CA PHE A 186 -2.00 6.97 31.94
C PHE A 186 -0.64 7.56 32.33
N VAL A 187 -0.26 8.68 31.70
CA VAL A 187 1.05 9.31 31.86
C VAL A 187 1.24 9.82 33.27
N LYS A 188 2.33 9.37 33.90
CA LYS A 188 2.81 9.78 35.21
C LYS A 188 4.32 9.52 35.27
N PRO A 189 5.05 10.08 36.26
CA PRO A 189 6.45 9.74 36.45
C PRO A 189 6.67 8.22 36.52
N ASP A 190 7.85 7.79 36.06
CA ASP A 190 8.36 6.42 36.10
C ASP A 190 7.75 5.44 35.08
N VAL A 191 6.77 5.85 34.27
CA VAL A 191 6.35 5.06 33.09
C VAL A 191 7.40 5.12 31.99
N TRP A 192 7.43 4.12 31.13
CA TRP A 192 8.35 4.10 29.98
C TRP A 192 7.65 4.59 28.72
N GLU A 193 8.42 5.18 27.80
CA GLU A 193 7.92 5.64 26.50
C GLU A 193 7.16 4.53 25.74
N TYR A 194 7.69 3.30 25.70
CA TYR A 194 6.98 2.15 25.10
C TYR A 194 5.67 1.78 25.83
N ASN A 195 5.51 2.11 27.11
CA ASN A 195 4.22 1.90 27.77
C ASN A 195 3.16 2.85 27.21
N ILE A 196 3.55 4.10 26.92
CA ILE A 196 2.66 5.07 26.27
C ILE A 196 2.33 4.60 24.84
N GLU A 197 3.31 4.09 24.10
CA GLU A 197 3.09 3.48 22.78
C GLU A 197 2.06 2.34 22.85
N ALA A 198 2.14 1.47 23.86
CA ALA A 198 1.22 0.37 24.04
C ALA A 198 -0.24 0.84 24.26
N GLU A 199 -0.45 1.94 24.98
CA GLU A 199 -1.78 2.52 25.18
C GLU A 199 -2.42 3.00 23.86
N PHE A 200 -1.63 3.59 22.97
CA PHE A 200 -2.10 3.95 21.63
C PHE A 200 -2.44 2.72 20.80
N MET A 201 -1.54 1.72 20.75
CA MET A 201 -1.79 0.49 20.00
C MET A 201 -3.05 -0.22 20.49
N HIS A 202 -3.26 -0.31 21.80
CA HIS A 202 -4.44 -0.89 22.40
C HIS A 202 -5.73 -0.19 21.93
N GLU A 203 -5.75 1.16 21.96
CA GLU A 203 -6.92 1.92 21.49
C GLU A 203 -7.13 1.74 19.98
N PHE A 204 -6.07 1.71 19.18
CA PHE A 204 -6.17 1.54 17.73
C PHE A 204 -6.76 0.18 17.38
N LEU A 205 -6.27 -0.90 18.01
CA LEU A 205 -6.78 -2.26 17.79
C LEU A 205 -8.25 -2.41 18.22
N ASN A 206 -8.65 -1.81 19.35
CA ASN A 206 -10.06 -1.83 19.79
C ASN A 206 -10.99 -1.12 18.81
N ASN A 207 -10.49 -0.14 18.06
CA ASN A 207 -11.23 0.53 16.99
C ASN A 207 -11.04 -0.14 15.62
N ARG A 208 -10.53 -1.38 15.57
CA ARG A 208 -10.30 -2.20 14.37
C ARG A 208 -9.33 -1.55 13.37
N SER A 209 -8.37 -0.78 13.87
CA SER A 209 -7.24 -0.27 13.10
C SER A 209 -6.24 -1.38 12.79
N LYS A 210 -5.42 -1.20 11.75
CA LYS A 210 -4.22 -2.03 11.50
C LYS A 210 -2.98 -1.54 12.29
N GLY A 211 -3.16 -0.63 13.24
CA GLY A 211 -2.09 -0.10 14.09
C GLY A 211 -1.60 1.27 13.63
N PHE A 212 -0.29 1.54 13.71
CA PHE A 212 0.28 2.84 13.37
C PHE A 212 0.48 3.02 11.86
N ALA A 213 0.32 4.27 11.36
CA ALA A 213 0.57 4.64 9.97
C ALA A 213 2.06 4.73 9.62
N TYR A 214 2.88 4.99 10.63
CA TYR A 214 4.35 5.03 10.61
C TYR A 214 4.85 4.65 12.00
N THR A 215 6.14 4.35 12.16
CA THR A 215 6.72 4.03 13.47
C THR A 215 6.47 5.18 14.45
N PRO A 216 5.78 4.94 15.58
CA PRO A 216 5.42 6.00 16.50
C PRO A 216 6.66 6.63 17.14
N ILE A 217 6.60 7.94 17.37
CA ILE A 217 7.63 8.70 18.09
C ILE A 217 7.06 9.06 19.46
N VAL A 218 7.68 8.57 20.52
CA VAL A 218 7.35 8.88 21.91
C VAL A 218 8.63 9.38 22.60
N GLY A 219 8.91 10.67 22.50
CA GLY A 219 10.13 11.28 23.02
C GLY A 219 9.90 12.06 24.31
N SER A 220 10.40 11.56 25.43
CA SER A 220 10.39 12.24 26.73
C SER A 220 11.66 13.06 26.98
N GLY A 221 11.53 14.20 27.67
CA GLY A 221 12.65 15.06 28.04
C GLY A 221 13.49 15.48 26.84
N ASN A 222 14.79 15.19 26.86
CA ASN A 222 15.69 15.57 25.76
C ASN A 222 15.45 14.79 24.46
N ASN A 223 14.79 13.63 24.51
CA ASN A 223 14.45 12.84 23.31
C ASN A 223 13.47 13.59 22.40
N ALA A 224 12.64 14.49 22.96
CA ALA A 224 11.74 15.35 22.19
C ALA A 224 12.48 16.28 21.20
N ASN A 225 13.80 16.46 21.34
CA ASN A 225 14.62 17.25 20.43
C ASN A 225 15.11 16.45 19.20
N VAL A 226 14.82 15.15 19.12
CA VAL A 226 15.20 14.27 18.01
C VAL A 226 13.96 14.00 17.14
N LEU A 227 13.96 14.54 15.91
CA LEU A 227 12.77 14.58 15.05
C LEU A 227 12.18 13.22 14.69
N HIS A 228 13.00 12.17 14.60
CA HIS A 228 12.58 10.81 14.30
C HIS A 228 13.08 9.83 15.38
N TYR A 229 12.91 10.20 16.66
CA TYR A 229 13.20 9.31 17.80
C TYR A 229 12.22 8.13 17.80
N ILE A 230 12.73 6.91 17.56
CA ILE A 230 11.89 5.70 17.44
C ILE A 230 12.29 4.61 18.44
N GLU A 231 13.31 4.85 19.24
CA GLU A 231 13.79 3.91 20.25
C GLU A 231 12.73 3.71 21.34
N ASN A 232 11.98 4.75 21.69
CA ASN A 232 10.85 4.75 22.64
C ASN A 232 11.16 3.95 23.92
N ASN A 233 12.38 4.07 24.46
CA ASN A 233 12.90 3.17 25.48
C ASN A 233 13.46 3.87 26.72
N GLN A 234 13.17 5.16 26.92
CA GLN A 234 13.52 5.87 28.14
C GLN A 234 12.35 5.94 29.12
N GLN A 235 12.70 6.05 30.40
CA GLN A 235 11.75 6.26 31.48
C GLN A 235 11.40 7.76 31.57
N CYS A 236 10.11 8.08 31.59
CA CYS A 236 9.59 9.44 31.72
C CYS A 236 9.79 9.93 33.16
N LYS A 237 10.47 11.08 33.34
CA LYS A 237 10.74 11.64 34.66
C LYS A 237 9.75 12.76 35.01
N ALA A 238 9.62 13.03 36.30
CA ALA A 238 8.84 14.17 36.76
C ALA A 238 9.42 15.48 36.19
N GLY A 239 8.56 16.29 35.55
CA GLY A 239 8.95 17.54 34.92
C GLY A 239 9.35 17.43 33.45
N ASP A 240 9.45 16.22 32.89
CA ASP A 240 9.71 16.04 31.46
C ASP A 240 8.51 16.47 30.61
N LEU A 241 8.81 17.12 29.47
CA LEU A 241 7.87 17.23 28.36
C LEU A 241 7.91 15.93 27.56
N ILE A 242 6.76 15.48 27.05
CA ILE A 242 6.65 14.33 26.15
C ILE A 242 6.14 14.81 24.79
N LEU A 243 6.92 14.56 23.75
CA LEU A 243 6.54 14.75 22.36
C LEU A 243 5.98 13.45 21.79
N LEU A 244 4.80 13.54 21.19
CA LEU A 244 4.10 12.41 20.56
C LEU A 244 3.89 12.73 19.08
N MET A 245 4.43 11.92 18.18
CA MET A 245 4.10 11.95 16.76
C MET A 245 3.71 10.54 16.31
N LEU A 246 2.42 10.35 16.12
CA LEU A 246 1.83 9.10 15.66
C LEU A 246 0.43 9.37 15.09
N VAL A 247 0.00 8.53 14.17
CA VAL A 247 -1.37 8.51 13.62
C VAL A 247 -1.75 7.05 13.36
N GLN A 248 -3.01 6.70 13.57
CA GLN A 248 -3.49 5.36 13.26
C GLN A 248 -3.54 5.11 11.74
N ASN A 249 -3.37 3.85 11.33
CA ASN A 249 -3.45 3.41 9.94
C ASN A 249 -4.82 2.81 9.63
N MET A 250 -5.58 3.46 8.74
CA MET A 250 -6.85 2.92 8.26
C MET A 250 -6.65 2.17 6.95
N ARG A 251 -6.97 0.87 6.94
CA ARG A 251 -7.35 0.15 5.72
C ARG A 251 -8.75 -0.38 5.91
N ILE A 252 -9.75 0.34 5.40
CA ILE A 252 -11.10 -0.20 5.30
C ILE A 252 -11.25 -0.74 3.88
N THR A 253 -11.18 -2.07 3.76
CA THR A 253 -11.80 -2.75 2.62
C THR A 253 -13.32 -2.57 2.76
N ARG A 254 -14.01 -2.27 1.65
CA ARG A 254 -15.47 -2.19 1.62
C ARG A 254 -16.07 -3.49 2.16
N VAL A 255 -16.54 -3.49 3.40
CA VAL A 255 -17.49 -4.51 3.84
C VAL A 255 -18.83 -4.07 3.27
N THR A 256 -19.22 -4.73 2.18
CA THR A 256 -20.58 -4.72 1.64
C THR A 256 -21.27 -6.00 2.06
#